data_AF-A0A3M0NPW3-F1
#
_entry.id   AF-A0A3M0NPW3-F1
#
_cell.length_a   1.000
_cell.length_b   1.000
_cell.length_c   1.000
_cell.angle_alpha   90.00
_cell.angle_beta   90.00
_cell.angle_gamma   90.00
#
_symmetry.space_group_name_H-M   'P 1'
#
loop_
_entity.id
_entity.type
_entity.pdbx_description
1 polymer ?
#
loop_
_entity_poly.entity_id
_entity_poly.type
_entity_poly.pdbx_seq_one_letter_code
_entity_poly.pdbx_strand_id
1 'polypeptide(L)' 'MKNIRVAITILAVVLWLVVIGIFAVAIAKNQLWNLGPVITHNRPQNALGWLIIAAAAVTAVSVILKLISNKE' A
#
# COMPACT_ATOMS: atom_id res chain seq x y z
N MET A 1 8.47 -16.89 14.25
CA MET A 1 7.58 -16.57 13.09
C MET A 1 6.39 -15.67 13.46
N LYS A 2 5.72 -15.87 14.61
CA LYS A 2 4.54 -15.07 15.04
C LYS A 2 4.80 -13.54 15.06
N ASN A 3 5.94 -13.10 15.62
CA ASN A 3 6.28 -11.67 15.74
C ASN A 3 6.53 -11.00 14.37
N ILE A 4 7.16 -11.71 13.42
CA ILE A 4 7.41 -11.23 12.05
C ILE A 4 6.09 -11.04 11.32
N ARG A 5 5.16 -11.99 11.46
CA ARG A 5 3.82 -11.88 10.86
C ARG A 5 3.06 -10.67 11.38
N VAL A 6 3.06 -10.46 12.71
CA VAL A 6 2.41 -9.29 13.33
C VAL A 6 3.04 -7.99 12.83
N ALA A 7 4.37 -7.92 12.76
CA ALA A 7 5.08 -6.74 12.25
C ALA A 7 4.71 -6.43 10.78
N ILE A 8 4.64 -7.44 9.91
CA ILE A 8 4.26 -7.27 8.50
C ILE A 8 2.80 -6.82 8.37
N THR A 9 1.90 -7.36 9.18
CA THR A 9 0.49 -6.93 9.19
C THR A 9 0.36 -5.47 9.66
N ILE A 10 1.07 -5.07 10.72
CA ILE A 10 1.10 -3.68 11.19
C ILE A 10 1.67 -2.77 10.10
N LEU A 11 2.78 -3.17 9.48
CA LEU A 11 3.39 -2.41 8.39
C LEU A 11 2.43 -2.22 7.21
N ALA A 12 1.68 -3.25 6.83
CA ALA A 12 0.66 -3.15 5.78
C ALA A 12 -0.40 -2.10 6.14
N VAL A 13 -0.91 -2.14 7.38
CA VAL A 13 -1.92 -1.17 7.86
C VAL A 13 -1.35 0.26 7.84
N VAL A 14 -0.12 0.45 8.33
CA VAL A 14 0.54 1.77 8.33
C VAL A 14 0.72 2.29 6.91
N LEU A 15 1.16 1.45 5.97
CA LEU A 15 1.31 1.84 4.56
C LEU A 15 -0.03 2.27 3.95
N TRP A 16 -1.12 1.57 4.24
CA TRP A 16 -2.44 1.96 3.78
C TRP A 16 -2.92 3.29 4.38
N LEU A 17 -2.64 3.54 5.67
CA LEU A 17 -2.94 4.84 6.30
C LEU A 17 -2.17 5.98 5.62
N VAL A 18 -0.90 5.76 5.28
CA VAL A 18 -0.10 6.74 4.53
C VAL A 18 -0.69 6.98 3.14
N VAL A 19 -1.09 5.93 2.42
CA VAL A 19 -1.75 6.06 1.11
C VAL A 19 -3.02 6.92 1.22
N ILE A 20 -3.89 6.63 2.19
CA ILE A 20 -5.11 7.41 2.43
C ILE A 20 -4.80 8.87 2.76
N GLY A 21 -3.81 9.11 3.62
CA GLY A 21 -3.38 10.46 3.98
C GLY A 21 -2.88 11.27 2.78
N ILE A 22 -2.11 10.64 1.88
CA ILE A 22 -1.64 11.31 0.68
C ILE A 22 -2.81 11.61 -0.27
N PHE A 23 -3.79 10.72 -0.40
CA PHE A 23 -5.02 11.00 -1.15
C PHE A 23 -5.79 12.18 -0.56
N ALA A 24 -5.97 12.23 0.76
CA ALA A 24 -6.65 13.33 1.43
C ALA A 24 -5.96 14.69 1.18
N VAL A 25 -4.61 14.74 1.24
CA VAL A 25 -3.83 15.94 0.92
C VAL A 25 -3.94 16.31 -0.56
N ALA A 26 -3.89 15.34 -1.47
CA ALA A 26 -4.02 15.58 -2.91
C ALA A 26 -5.39 16.15 -3.27
N ILE A 27 -6.47 15.65 -2.63
CA ILE A 27 -7.83 16.20 -2.75
C ILE A 27 -7.86 17.63 -2.21
N ALA A 28 -7.37 17.86 -0.98
CA ALA A 28 -7.38 19.18 -0.35
C ALA A 28 -6.61 20.25 -1.15
N LYS A 29 -5.57 19.84 -1.88
CA LYS A 29 -4.77 20.74 -2.74
C LYS A 29 -5.24 20.81 -4.20
N ASN A 30 -6.35 20.16 -4.57
CA ASN A 30 -6.79 19.99 -5.96
C ASN A 30 -5.71 19.40 -6.89
N GLN A 31 -4.73 18.69 -6.34
CA GLN A 31 -3.64 18.05 -7.06
C GLN A 31 -3.95 16.61 -7.45
N LEU A 32 -5.24 16.23 -7.44
CA LEU A 32 -5.72 14.93 -7.94
C LEU A 32 -5.25 14.67 -9.38
N TRP A 33 -5.12 15.70 -10.21
CA TRP A 33 -4.60 15.58 -11.57
C TRP A 33 -3.11 15.16 -11.62
N ASN A 34 -2.35 15.44 -10.56
CA ASN A 34 -0.96 14.99 -10.41
C ASN A 34 -0.86 13.49 -10.07
N LEU A 35 -1.98 12.85 -9.69
CA LEU A 35 -2.15 11.40 -9.63
C LEU A 35 -2.56 10.80 -10.98
N GLY A 36 -2.85 11.64 -11.97
CA GLY A 36 -3.25 11.27 -13.32
C GLY A 36 -2.45 10.10 -13.90
N PRO A 37 -1.09 10.12 -13.89
CA PRO A 37 -0.28 9.06 -14.49
C PRO A 37 -0.51 7.67 -13.88
N VAL A 38 -0.83 7.60 -12.58
CA VAL A 38 -1.12 6.34 -11.88
C VAL A 38 -2.47 5.78 -12.33
N ILE A 39 -3.45 6.66 -12.54
CA ILE A 39 -4.84 6.29 -12.86
C ILE A 39 -5.03 6.06 -14.37
N THR A 40 -4.40 6.87 -15.22
CA THR A 40 -4.65 6.87 -16.69
C THR A 40 -3.72 5.97 -17.46
N HIS A 41 -2.49 5.76 -16.97
CA HIS A 41 -1.48 4.97 -17.69
C HIS A 41 -1.12 3.66 -16.97
N ASN A 42 -1.75 3.35 -15.81
CA ASN A 42 -1.43 2.21 -14.95
C ASN A 42 0.08 2.07 -14.68
N ARG A 43 0.81 3.18 -14.65
CA ARG A 43 2.25 3.19 -14.42
C ARG A 43 2.55 3.89 -13.10
N PRO A 44 3.31 3.26 -12.19
CA PRO A 44 3.83 3.93 -11.01
C PRO A 44 4.93 4.91 -11.43
N GLN A 45 4.58 6.08 -11.93
CA GLN A 45 5.57 7.08 -12.35
C GLN A 45 6.00 7.98 -11.19
N ASN A 46 5.12 8.16 -10.19
CA ASN A 46 5.33 9.07 -9.08
C ASN A 46 5.44 8.30 -7.75
N ALA A 47 6.00 8.94 -6.72
CA ALA A 47 6.19 8.36 -5.38
C ALA A 47 4.92 7.68 -4.84
N LEU A 48 3.74 8.28 -5.09
CA LEU A 48 2.42 7.74 -4.76
C LEU A 48 2.11 6.39 -5.42
N GLY A 49 2.39 6.25 -6.72
CA GLY A 49 2.15 5.01 -7.44
C GLY A 49 3.03 3.89 -6.89
N TRP A 50 4.30 4.17 -6.61
CA TRP A 50 5.20 3.22 -5.95
C TRP A 50 4.78 2.88 -4.53
N LEU A 51 4.23 3.85 -3.78
CA LEU A 51 3.71 3.62 -2.42
C LEU A 51 2.50 2.67 -2.43
N ILE A 52 1.59 2.82 -3.40
CA ILE A 52 0.45 1.92 -3.58
C ILE A 52 0.93 0.50 -3.93
N ILE A 53 1.91 0.38 -4.84
CA ILE A 53 2.49 -0.92 -5.19
C ILE A 53 3.18 -1.57 -3.98
N ALA A 54 3.95 -0.80 -3.20
CA ALA A 54 4.58 -1.29 -1.98
C ALA A 54 3.54 -1.75 -0.96
N ALA A 55 2.48 -0.98 -0.73
CA ALA A 55 1.38 -1.35 0.16
C ALA A 55 0.70 -2.65 -0.30
N ALA A 56 0.42 -2.78 -1.60
CA ALA A 56 -0.18 -3.97 -2.19
C ALA A 56 0.74 -5.21 -2.06
N ALA A 57 2.03 -5.05 -2.34
CA ALA A 57 3.02 -6.13 -2.23
C ALA A 57 3.17 -6.62 -0.78
N VAL A 58 3.28 -5.71 0.19
CA VAL A 58 3.35 -6.05 1.62
C VAL A 58 2.06 -6.73 2.09
N THR A 59 0.91 -6.28 1.58
CA THR A 59 -0.39 -6.94 1.85
C THR A 59 -0.41 -8.38 1.32
N ALA A 60 0.05 -8.60 0.08
CA ALA A 60 0.13 -9.94 -0.52
C ALA A 60 1.04 -10.87 0.30
N VAL A 61 2.21 -10.40 0.71
CA VAL A 61 3.13 -11.16 1.58
C VAL A 61 2.46 -11.49 2.92
N SER A 62 1.75 -10.53 3.53
CA SER A 62 1.00 -10.76 4.78
C SER A 62 -0.06 -11.85 4.62
N VAL A 63 -0.79 -11.87 3.50
CA VAL A 63 -1.82 -12.87 3.20
C VAL A 63 -1.19 -14.24 2.96
N ILE A 64 -0.12 -14.33 2.16
CA ILE A 64 0.59 -15.59 1.90
C ILE A 64 1.13 -16.18 3.20
N LEU A 65 1.77 -15.37 4.04
CA LEU A 65 2.27 -15.80 5.35
C LEU A 65 1.13 -16.29 6.27
N LYS A 66 -0.04 -15.64 6.22
CA LYS A 66 -1.23 -16.09 6.94
C LYS A 66 -1.73 -17.44 6.42
N LEU A 67 -1.75 -17.66 5.11
CA LEU A 67 -2.21 -18.91 4.50
C LEU A 67 -1.27 -20.09 4.80
N ILE A 68 0.05 -19.87 4.75
CA ILE A 68 1.05 -20.90 5.07
C ILE A 68 0.95 -21.29 6.55
N SER A 69 0.88 -20.30 7.46
CA SER A 69 0.76 -20.54 8.90
C SER A 69 -0.55 -21.20 9.34
N ASN A 70 -1.57 -21.26 8.47
CA ASN A 70 -2.87 -21.89 8.77
C ASN A 70 -2.95 -23.34 8.25
N LYS A 71 -1.94 -23.77 7.49
CA LYS A 71 -1.81 -25.14 6.97
C LYS A 71 -0.96 -26.05 7.89
N GLU A 72 -0.18 -25.45 8.79
CA GLU A 72 0.48 -26.14 9.92
C GLU A 72 -0.49 -26.25 11.10
#